data_AF-A0A1Y0KN83-F1
#
_entry.id   AF-A0A1Y0KN83-F1
#
_cell.length_a   1.000
_cell.length_b   1.000
_cell.length_c   1.000
_cell.angle_alpha   90.00
_cell.angle_beta   90.00
_cell.angle_gamma   90.00
#
_symmetry.space_group_name_H-M   'P 1'
#
loop_
_entity.id
_entity.type
_entity.pdbx_description
1 polymer ?
#
loop_
_entity_poly.entity_id
_entity_poly.type
_entity_poly.pdbx_seq_one_letter_code
_entity_poly.pdbx_strand_id
1 'polypeptide(L)'
;MYLRNITLLGLLGLLSACASEPATPVAAQPIAKSADAAATPTHMRELNGNLLGVPDGATAELALLVIGSNGLPIQLLGNIQLRGNGSPLPFRLIFNPESFERGIRVELRGRANLQGRLIQQMPTQLIRTAQNQTLGDIRMQPAP
;
A
#
# COMPACT_ATOMS: atom_id res chain seq x y z
N MET A 1 41.40 35.34 14.99
CA MET A 1 41.31 33.96 15.50
C MET A 1 40.22 33.84 16.58
N TYR A 2 38.99 34.28 16.27
CA TYR A 2 37.82 34.18 17.18
C TYR A 2 36.56 33.72 16.44
N LEU A 3 36.46 33.99 15.13
CA LEU A 3 35.37 33.52 14.27
C LEU A 3 35.31 31.99 14.10
N ARG A 4 36.46 31.30 14.16
CA ARG A 4 36.54 29.84 13.98
C ARG A 4 35.93 29.05 15.14
N ASN A 5 35.90 29.63 16.34
CA ASN A 5 35.36 28.98 17.52
C ASN A 5 33.83 29.11 17.60
N ILE A 6 33.24 30.12 16.96
CA ILE A 6 31.78 30.31 16.90
C ILE A 6 31.16 29.31 15.92
N THR A 7 31.84 28.98 14.82
CA THR A 7 31.34 28.00 13.83
C THR A 7 31.30 26.58 14.40
N LEU A 8 32.26 26.22 15.26
CA LEU A 8 32.31 24.90 15.89
C LEU A 8 31.18 24.72 16.92
N LEU A 9 30.80 25.78 17.64
CA LEU A 9 29.73 25.75 18.64
C LEU A 9 28.33 25.70 18.00
N GLY A 10 28.16 26.32 16.83
CA GLY A 10 26.92 26.21 16.05
C GLY A 10 26.67 24.79 15.52
N LEU A 11 27.72 24.08 15.09
CA LEU A 11 27.60 22.72 14.55
C LEU A 11 27.19 21.71 15.64
N LEU A 12 27.64 21.89 16.89
CA LEU A 12 27.23 21.04 18.01
C LEU A 12 25.77 21.27 18.43
N GLY A 13 25.26 22.49 18.27
CA GLY A 13 23.84 22.81 18.53
C GLY A 13 22.89 22.21 17.49
N LEU A 14 23.31 22.12 16.23
CA LEU A 14 22.51 21.50 15.16
C LEU A 14 22.39 19.97 15.31
N LEU A 15 23.33 19.32 15.99
CA LEU A 15 23.28 17.87 16.22
C LEU A 15 22.26 17.45 17.30
N SER A 16 21.93 18.31 18.29
CA SER A 16 20.98 17.92 19.34
C SER A 16 19.51 17.95 18.89
N ALA A 17 19.21 18.61 17.76
CA ALA A 17 17.87 18.61 17.16
C ALA A 17 17.55 17.33 16.37
N CYS A 18 18.54 16.46 16.12
CA CYS A 18 18.35 15.17 15.44
C CYS A 18 18.26 13.97 16.40
N ALA A 19 18.26 14.19 17.72
CA ALA A 19 17.85 13.17 18.67
C ALA A 19 16.32 13.02 18.62
N SER A 20 15.83 12.51 17.49
CA SER A 20 14.44 12.13 17.31
C SER A 20 14.15 11.02 18.32
N GLU A 21 13.20 11.30 19.21
CA GLU A 21 12.63 10.37 20.17
C GLU A 21 12.40 9.01 19.51
N PRO A 22 12.72 7.88 20.17
CA PRO A 22 12.34 6.59 19.64
C PRO A 22 10.82 6.60 19.55
N ALA A 23 10.30 6.59 18.32
CA ALA A 23 8.89 6.44 18.08
C ALA A 23 8.44 5.24 18.90
N THR A 24 7.61 5.52 19.90
CA THR A 24 6.87 4.50 20.63
C THR A 24 6.31 3.57 19.57
N PRO A 25 6.50 2.24 19.66
CA PRO A 25 5.93 1.34 18.68
C PRO A 25 4.45 1.65 18.63
N VAL A 26 4.00 2.29 17.54
CA VAL A 26 2.59 2.43 17.27
C VAL A 26 2.08 1.01 17.32
N ALA A 27 1.26 0.77 18.34
CA ALA A 27 0.63 -0.51 18.59
C ALA A 27 0.24 -1.10 17.25
N ALA A 28 0.69 -2.33 17.01
CA ALA A 28 0.40 -3.09 15.81
C ALA A 28 -1.02 -2.76 15.37
N GLN A 29 -1.16 -2.09 14.22
CA GLN A 29 -2.45 -1.83 13.62
C GLN A 29 -3.23 -3.13 13.70
N PRO A 30 -4.50 -3.10 14.13
CA PRO A 30 -5.25 -4.31 14.37
C PRO A 30 -5.10 -5.18 13.13
N ILE A 31 -4.47 -6.33 13.33
CA ILE A 31 -4.40 -7.41 12.37
C ILE A 31 -5.86 -7.56 11.96
N ALA A 32 -6.19 -7.22 10.71
CA ALA A 32 -7.53 -7.35 10.21
C ALA A 32 -7.85 -8.85 10.23
N LYS A 33 -8.33 -9.30 11.38
CA LYS A 33 -9.10 -10.52 11.57
C LYS A 33 -10.14 -10.46 10.48
N SER A 34 -10.07 -11.41 9.54
CA SER A 34 -10.95 -11.52 8.37
C SER A 34 -12.30 -10.92 8.72
N ALA A 35 -12.56 -9.73 8.18
CA ALA A 35 -13.77 -9.02 8.49
C ALA A 35 -14.92 -9.93 8.09
N ASP A 36 -15.68 -10.39 9.09
CA ASP A 36 -17.08 -10.76 8.87
C ASP A 36 -17.65 -9.69 7.97
N ALA A 37 -18.22 -10.12 6.84
CA ALA A 37 -18.54 -9.29 5.70
C ALA A 37 -19.54 -8.18 6.09
N ALA A 38 -19.03 -7.09 6.64
CA ALA A 38 -19.79 -5.87 6.82
C ALA A 38 -20.24 -5.43 5.42
N ALA A 39 -21.55 -5.29 5.26
CA ALA A 39 -22.16 -4.91 4.00
C ALA A 39 -21.47 -3.66 3.44
N THR A 40 -21.08 -3.70 2.17
CA THR A 40 -20.53 -2.53 1.48
C THR A 40 -21.57 -1.40 1.56
N PRO A 41 -21.21 -0.20 2.04
CA PRO A 41 -22.12 0.93 1.97
C PRO A 41 -22.60 1.14 0.53
N THR A 42 -23.88 1.43 0.31
CA THR A 42 -24.50 1.50 -1.03
C THR A 42 -23.80 2.46 -2.01
N HIS A 43 -23.16 3.51 -1.49
CA HIS A 43 -22.41 4.50 -2.27
C HIS A 43 -20.99 4.05 -2.63
N MET A 44 -20.47 3.00 -2.00
CA MET A 44 -19.12 2.48 -2.23
C MET A 44 -19.14 1.31 -3.21
N ARG A 45 -17.98 1.01 -3.78
CA ARG A 45 -17.77 -0.17 -4.65
C ARG A 45 -16.61 -1.00 -4.14
N GLU A 46 -16.54 -2.23 -4.60
CA GLU A 46 -15.51 -3.17 -4.17
C GLU A 46 -14.80 -3.87 -5.33
N LEU A 47 -13.50 -4.09 -5.15
CA LEU A 47 -12.70 -5.04 -5.91
C LEU A 47 -12.41 -6.23 -5.00
N ASN A 48 -12.65 -7.44 -5.46
CA ASN A 48 -12.35 -8.65 -4.70
C ASN A 48 -11.65 -9.71 -5.57
N GLY A 49 -10.98 -10.66 -4.93
CA GLY A 49 -10.23 -11.73 -5.58
C GLY A 49 -9.31 -12.46 -4.60
N ASN A 50 -8.38 -13.26 -5.12
CA ASN A 50 -7.38 -13.96 -4.33
C ASN A 50 -5.97 -13.67 -4.84
N LEU A 51 -5.03 -13.38 -3.93
CA LEU A 51 -3.62 -13.37 -4.25
C LEU A 51 -3.05 -14.77 -4.07
N LEU A 52 -2.40 -15.30 -5.10
CA LEU A 52 -1.75 -16.60 -5.06
C LEU A 52 -0.25 -16.45 -4.85
N GLY A 53 0.31 -17.32 -4.01
CA GLY A 53 1.76 -17.46 -3.84
C GLY A 53 2.40 -16.46 -2.88
N VAL A 54 1.61 -15.74 -2.06
CA VAL A 54 2.15 -14.90 -0.98
C VAL A 54 2.68 -15.81 0.15
N PRO A 55 3.98 -15.78 0.49
CA PRO A 55 4.55 -16.63 1.54
C PRO A 55 3.98 -16.32 2.92
N ASP A 56 4.07 -17.29 3.83
CA ASP A 56 3.78 -17.06 5.24
C ASP A 56 4.70 -15.97 5.83
N GLY A 57 4.13 -15.11 6.66
CA GLY A 57 4.83 -14.00 7.29
C GLY A 57 5.13 -12.81 6.37
N ALA A 58 4.84 -12.88 5.07
CA ALA A 58 4.92 -11.73 4.17
C ALA A 58 3.71 -10.80 4.36
N THR A 59 3.90 -9.51 4.15
CA THR A 59 2.83 -8.51 4.10
C THR A 59 2.59 -8.12 2.65
N ALA A 60 1.42 -8.46 2.12
CA ALA A 60 0.96 -8.00 0.82
C ALA A 60 0.20 -6.67 0.96
N GLU A 61 0.55 -5.69 0.15
CA GLU A 61 -0.12 -4.40 0.05
C GLU A 61 -0.72 -4.27 -1.35
N LEU A 62 -2.01 -3.89 -1.40
CA LEU A 62 -2.72 -3.60 -2.64
C LEU A 62 -3.13 -2.13 -2.66
N ALA A 63 -2.98 -1.48 -3.80
CA ALA A 63 -3.30 -0.09 -4.01
C ALA A 63 -4.04 0.11 -5.34
N LEU A 64 -5.18 0.79 -5.28
CA LEU A 64 -5.93 1.26 -6.43
C LEU A 64 -5.48 2.68 -6.76
N LEU A 65 -4.93 2.86 -7.96
CA LEU A 65 -4.15 4.05 -8.32
C LEU A 65 -4.66 4.65 -9.62
N VAL A 66 -4.71 5.98 -9.68
CA VAL A 66 -4.80 6.71 -10.95
C VAL A 66 -3.39 6.83 -11.54
N ILE A 67 -3.27 6.51 -12.82
CA ILE A 67 -2.02 6.54 -13.57
C ILE A 67 -2.04 7.72 -14.53
N GLY A 68 -1.03 8.58 -14.41
CA GLY A 68 -0.83 9.72 -15.31
C GLY A 68 -0.36 9.29 -16.70
N SER A 69 -0.32 10.26 -17.62
CA SER A 69 0.17 10.05 -19.00
C SER A 69 1.64 9.62 -19.07
N ASN A 70 2.44 9.98 -18.07
CA ASN A 70 3.83 9.54 -17.91
C ASN A 70 3.96 8.09 -17.38
N GLY A 71 2.85 7.38 -17.16
CA GLY A 71 2.83 6.02 -16.65
C GLY A 71 3.06 5.89 -15.14
N LEU A 72 3.20 7.00 -14.42
CA LEU A 72 3.41 7.03 -12.97
C LEU A 72 2.09 7.15 -12.21
N PRO A 73 1.98 6.56 -11.01
CA PRO A 73 0.86 6.82 -10.11
C PRO A 73 0.82 8.30 -9.72
N ILE A 74 -0.35 8.93 -9.84
CA ILE A 74 -0.56 10.34 -9.48
C ILE A 74 -1.56 10.52 -8.32
N GLN A 75 -2.40 9.51 -8.05
CA GLN A 75 -3.39 9.54 -6.98
C GLN A 75 -3.69 8.14 -6.46
N LEU A 76 -3.92 8.03 -5.15
CA LEU A 76 -4.40 6.81 -4.49
C LEU A 76 -5.91 6.89 -4.27
N LEU A 77 -6.64 5.90 -4.76
CA LEU A 77 -8.10 5.78 -4.61
C LEU A 77 -8.50 4.86 -3.45
N GLY A 78 -7.61 3.96 -3.05
CA GLY A 78 -7.81 3.06 -1.92
C GLY A 78 -6.66 2.06 -1.77
N ASN A 79 -6.40 1.59 -0.55
CA ASN A 79 -5.38 0.59 -0.28
C ASN A 79 -5.82 -0.37 0.83
N ILE A 80 -5.23 -1.56 0.82
CA ILE A 80 -5.37 -2.56 1.89
C ILE A 80 -4.03 -3.26 2.13
N GLN A 81 -3.84 -3.79 3.33
CA GLN A 81 -2.73 -4.66 3.67
C GLN A 81 -3.26 -6.01 4.16
N LEU A 82 -2.58 -7.08 3.77
CA LEU A 82 -2.96 -8.46 4.02
C LEU A 82 -1.74 -9.22 4.50
N ARG A 83 -1.91 -10.07 5.52
CA ARG A 83 -0.83 -10.92 6.02
C ARG A 83 -0.89 -12.28 5.32
N GLY A 84 0.19 -12.62 4.63
CA GLY A 84 0.37 -13.93 4.02
C GLY A 84 0.49 -15.03 5.07
N ASN A 85 -0.14 -16.16 4.78
CA ASN A 85 -0.13 -17.38 5.58
C ASN A 85 0.29 -18.62 4.74
N GLY A 86 0.88 -18.38 3.56
CA GLY A 86 1.28 -19.43 2.61
C GLY A 86 0.12 -20.06 1.81
N SER A 87 -1.13 -19.66 2.03
CA SER A 87 -2.31 -20.12 1.29
C SER A 87 -2.82 -19.03 0.32
N PRO A 88 -3.76 -19.33 -0.60
CA PRO A 88 -4.47 -18.29 -1.35
C PRO A 88 -5.03 -17.23 -0.41
N LEU A 89 -4.71 -15.97 -0.69
CA LEU A 89 -4.97 -14.84 0.20
C LEU A 89 -6.12 -13.99 -0.36
N PRO A 90 -7.36 -14.18 0.11
CA PRO A 90 -8.49 -13.41 -0.36
C PRO A 90 -8.32 -11.93 -0.01
N PHE A 91 -8.76 -11.06 -0.90
CA PHE A 91 -8.75 -9.62 -0.71
C PHE A 91 -10.09 -8.99 -1.06
N ARG A 92 -10.37 -7.87 -0.40
CA ARG A 92 -11.51 -7.00 -0.67
C ARG A 92 -11.09 -5.55 -0.44
N LEU A 93 -11.06 -4.77 -1.52
CA LEU A 93 -10.70 -3.35 -1.52
C LEU A 93 -11.94 -2.53 -1.85
N ILE A 94 -12.40 -1.72 -0.89
CA ILE A 94 -13.54 -0.83 -1.06
C ILE A 94 -13.04 0.54 -1.54
N PHE A 95 -13.73 1.17 -2.49
CA PHE A 95 -13.37 2.47 -3.05
C PHE A 95 -14.61 3.34 -3.33
N ASN A 96 -14.40 4.66 -3.40
CA ASN A 96 -15.44 5.60 -3.82
C ASN A 96 -15.52 5.61 -5.36
N PRO A 97 -16.63 5.19 -5.99
CA PRO A 97 -16.78 5.22 -7.44
C PRO A 97 -16.78 6.64 -8.03
N GLU A 98 -17.13 7.66 -7.26
CA GLU A 98 -17.16 9.05 -7.74
C GLU A 98 -15.75 9.60 -8.02
N SER A 99 -14.70 8.97 -7.46
CA SER A 99 -13.31 9.32 -7.74
C SER A 99 -12.79 8.81 -9.09
N PHE A 100 -13.60 8.04 -9.82
CA PHE A 100 -13.27 7.60 -11.18
C PHE A 100 -13.74 8.63 -12.20
N GLU A 101 -12.89 9.62 -12.47
CA GLU A 101 -13.14 10.60 -13.53
C GLU A 101 -13.15 9.94 -14.92
N ARG A 102 -13.81 10.58 -15.90
CA ARG A 102 -13.86 10.03 -17.27
C ARG A 102 -12.49 10.12 -17.94
N GLY A 103 -12.07 9.02 -18.56
CA GLY A 103 -10.85 8.97 -19.38
C GLY A 103 -9.54 8.81 -18.60
N ILE A 104 -9.60 8.65 -17.27
CA ILE A 104 -8.40 8.37 -16.47
C ILE A 104 -8.07 6.87 -16.51
N ARG A 105 -6.79 6.52 -16.49
CA ARG A 105 -6.33 5.14 -16.37
C ARG A 105 -6.25 4.78 -14.89
N VAL A 106 -7.03 3.79 -14.46
CA VAL A 106 -7.01 3.27 -13.09
C VAL A 106 -6.41 1.88 -13.07
N GLU A 107 -5.50 1.62 -12.15
CA GLU A 107 -4.85 0.32 -11.98
C GLU A 107 -4.90 -0.16 -10.53
N LEU A 108 -5.16 -1.44 -10.35
CA LEU A 108 -4.84 -2.12 -9.10
C LEU A 108 -3.41 -2.67 -9.20
N ARG A 109 -2.55 -2.25 -8.28
CA ARG A 109 -1.18 -2.72 -8.13
C ARG A 109 -0.99 -3.38 -6.78
N GLY A 110 -0.03 -4.29 -6.70
CA GLY A 110 0.24 -5.04 -5.49
C GLY A 110 1.71 -5.35 -5.31
N ARG A 111 2.15 -5.43 -4.06
CA ARG A 111 3.51 -5.82 -3.69
C ARG A 111 3.48 -6.65 -2.41
N ALA A 112 4.43 -7.57 -2.23
CA ALA A 112 4.61 -8.27 -0.97
C ALA A 112 6.01 -8.06 -0.42
N ASN A 113 6.09 -7.77 0.87
CA ASN A 113 7.33 -7.57 1.59
C ASN A 113 7.49 -8.66 2.65
N LEU A 114 8.70 -9.17 2.82
CA LEU A 114 9.07 -10.07 3.90
C LEU A 114 10.23 -9.45 4.65
N GLN A 115 10.04 -9.19 5.96
CA GLN A 115 11.05 -8.57 6.81
C GLN A 115 11.61 -7.26 6.23
N GLY A 116 10.71 -6.42 5.70
CA GLY A 116 11.07 -5.11 5.10
C GLY A 116 11.66 -5.18 3.69
N ARG A 117 11.88 -6.38 3.13
CA ARG A 117 12.36 -6.55 1.75
C ARG A 117 11.21 -6.84 0.80
N LEU A 118 11.15 -6.12 -0.31
CA LEU A 118 10.25 -6.43 -1.42
C LEU A 118 10.65 -7.78 -2.03
N ILE A 119 9.73 -8.75 -2.01
CA ILE A 119 9.97 -10.10 -2.53
C ILE A 119 9.11 -10.44 -3.73
N GLN A 120 7.95 -9.81 -3.86
CA GLN A 120 7.01 -10.07 -4.94
C GLN A 120 6.26 -8.82 -5.38
N GLN A 121 5.81 -8.84 -6.63
CA GLN A 121 4.94 -7.85 -7.23
C GLN A 121 3.74 -8.54 -7.90
N MET A 122 2.61 -7.84 -7.92
CA MET A 122 1.41 -8.28 -8.61
C MET A 122 1.46 -7.81 -10.07
N PRO A 123 1.07 -8.64 -11.06
CA PRO A 123 0.81 -8.16 -12.41
C PRO A 123 -0.23 -7.03 -12.37
N THR A 124 0.05 -5.93 -13.06
CA THR A 124 -0.84 -4.77 -13.13
C THR A 124 -2.23 -5.17 -13.62
N GLN A 125 -3.27 -4.81 -12.86
CA GLN A 125 -4.65 -5.02 -13.26
C GLN A 125 -5.29 -3.69 -13.66
N LEU A 126 -5.74 -3.57 -14.91
CA LEU A 126 -6.45 -2.38 -15.38
C LEU A 126 -7.92 -2.43 -14.92
N ILE A 127 -8.39 -1.39 -14.25
CA ILE A 127 -9.76 -1.28 -13.76
C ILE A 127 -10.53 -0.32 -14.68
N ARG A 128 -11.39 -0.87 -15.53
CA ARG A 128 -12.06 -0.10 -16.61
C ARG A 128 -13.32 0.62 -16.15
N THR A 129 -13.96 0.13 -15.09
CA THR A 129 -15.24 0.66 -14.62
C THR A 129 -15.18 0.92 -13.12
N ALA A 130 -15.95 1.92 -12.68
CA ALA A 130 -16.14 2.27 -11.27
C ALA A 130 -17.26 1.42 -10.64
N GLN A 131 -17.23 0.10 -10.86
CA GLN A 131 -18.24 -0.84 -10.39
C GLN A 131 -17.61 -1.97 -9.58
N ASN A 132 -18.46 -2.72 -8.88
CA ASN A 132 -18.03 -3.94 -8.19
C ASN A 132 -17.45 -4.92 -9.19
N GLN A 133 -16.24 -5.43 -8.91
CA GLN A 133 -15.53 -6.34 -9.81
C GLN A 133 -14.85 -7.46 -9.02
N THR A 134 -15.04 -8.68 -9.52
CA THR A 134 -14.28 -9.86 -9.09
C THR A 134 -13.15 -10.09 -10.06
N LEU A 135 -11.92 -9.99 -9.57
CA LEU A 135 -10.69 -10.14 -10.36
C LEU A 135 -10.19 -11.60 -10.41
N GLY A 136 -10.79 -12.48 -9.61
CA GLY A 136 -10.41 -13.88 -9.52
C GLY A 136 -9.04 -14.09 -8.88
N ASP A 137 -8.34 -15.11 -9.33
CA ASP A 137 -7.05 -15.50 -8.80
C ASP A 137 -5.90 -14.77 -9.51
N ILE A 138 -5.09 -14.02 -8.76
CA ILE A 138 -3.96 -13.25 -9.26
C ILE A 138 -2.68 -13.80 -8.66
N ARG A 139 -1.79 -14.34 -9.50
CA ARG A 139 -0.51 -14.88 -9.05
C ARG A 139 0.52 -13.78 -8.85
N MET A 140 1.09 -13.72 -7.65
CA MET A 140 2.22 -12.86 -7.34
C MET A 140 3.47 -13.38 -8.05
N GLN A 141 4.25 -12.46 -8.62
CA GLN A 141 5.49 -12.75 -9.33
C GLN A 141 6.68 -12.28 -8.47
N PRO A 142 7.85 -12.92 -8.56
CA PRO A 142 9.05 -12.40 -7.91
C PRO A 142 9.32 -10.95 -8.30
N ALA A 143 9.76 -10.15 -7.33
CA ALA A 143 10.24 -8.81 -7.59
C ALA A 143 11.56 -8.86 -8.38
N PRO A 144 11.83 -7.87 -9.25
CA PRO A 144 13.06 -7.82 -10.04
C PRO A 144 14.29 -7.51 -9.19
#